data_AF-A0A519GPH3-F1
#
_entry.id   AF-A0A519GPH3-F1
#
_cell.length_a   1.000
_cell.length_b   1.000
_cell.length_c   1.000
_cell.angle_alpha   90.00
_cell.angle_beta   90.00
_cell.angle_gamma   90.00
#
_symmetry.space_group_name_H-M   'P 1'
#
loop_
_entity.id
_entity.type
_entity.pdbx_description
1 polymer ?
#
loop_
_entity_poly.entity_id
_entity_poly.type
_entity_poly.pdbx_seq_one_letter_code
_entity_poly.pdbx_strand_id
1 'polypeptide(L)'
;VVHHVRRLEQNAETAVQMHFSIQSHRTNDIMRVLTVLTAVFLPLNLIAGIFGMNFEFIPLVHKADGFWLAMASMAFVAVGLVLVFWRKRYLTRTAR
;
A
#
# COMPACT_ATOMS: atom_id res chain seq x y z
N VAL A 1 -32.46 13.16 39.64
CA VAL A 1 -31.30 13.99 39.26
C VAL A 1 -30.07 13.14 38.94
N VAL A 2 -29.61 12.26 39.85
CA VAL A 2 -28.43 11.37 39.65
C VAL A 2 -28.48 10.52 38.37
N HIS A 3 -29.67 10.03 38.01
CA HIS A 3 -29.86 9.22 36.80
C HIS A 3 -29.72 10.00 35.48
N HIS A 4 -29.97 11.32 35.51
CA HIS A 4 -29.79 12.20 34.36
C HIS A 4 -28.31 12.58 34.20
N VAL A 5 -27.60 12.77 35.31
CA VAL A 5 -26.15 13.02 35.33
C VAL A 5 -25.39 11.82 34.75
N ARG A 6 -25.72 10.59 35.16
CA ARG A 6 -25.10 9.38 34.59
C ARG A 6 -25.36 9.21 33.10
N ARG A 7 -26.54 9.59 32.61
CA ARG A 7 -26.84 9.54 31.17
C ARG A 7 -26.05 10.58 30.39
N LEU A 8 -25.87 11.78 30.93
CA LEU A 8 -25.03 12.80 30.32
C LEU A 8 -23.56 12.36 30.29
N GLU A 9 -23.08 11.75 31.36
CA GLU A 9 -21.73 11.17 31.44
C GLU A 9 -21.54 10.04 30.41
N GLN A 10 -22.45 9.06 30.35
CA GLN A 10 -22.42 7.99 29.35
C GLN A 10 -22.48 8.51 27.91
N ASN A 11 -23.31 9.54 27.66
CA ASN A 11 -23.39 10.17 26.33
C ASN A 11 -22.08 10.90 25.98
N ALA A 12 -21.45 11.58 26.94
CA ALA A 12 -20.17 12.24 26.76
C ALA A 12 -19.04 11.23 26.53
N GLU A 13 -18.98 10.15 27.31
CA GLU A 13 -18.03 9.05 27.10
C GLU A 13 -18.20 8.41 25.72
N THR A 14 -19.44 8.15 25.31
CA THR A 14 -19.75 7.61 23.97
C THR A 14 -19.32 8.57 22.86
N ALA A 15 -19.54 9.88 23.04
CA ALA A 15 -19.11 10.88 22.08
C ALA A 15 -17.57 10.96 21.97
N VAL A 16 -16.86 10.89 23.10
CA VAL A 16 -15.39 10.85 23.13
C VAL A 16 -14.86 9.58 22.47
N GLN A 17 -15.43 8.42 22.78
CA GLN A 17 -15.08 7.16 22.13
C GLN A 17 -15.32 7.21 20.61
N MET A 18 -16.42 7.85 20.18
CA MET A 18 -16.72 8.04 18.76
C MET A 18 -15.70 8.98 18.09
N HIS A 19 -15.30 10.06 18.75
CA HIS A 19 -14.24 10.95 18.26
C HIS A 19 -12.92 10.21 18.05
N PHE A 20 -12.49 9.41 19.03
CA PHE A 20 -11.29 8.59 18.90
C PHE A 20 -11.43 7.54 17.80
N SER A 21 -12.60 6.88 17.70
CA SER A 21 -12.88 5.90 16.64
C SER A 21 -12.77 6.54 15.25
N ILE A 22 -13.38 7.71 15.02
CA ILE A 22 -13.29 8.43 13.75
C ILE A 22 -11.83 8.83 13.45
N GLN A 23 -11.07 9.27 14.46
CA GLN A 23 -9.66 9.62 14.29
C GLN A 23 -8.83 8.39 13.90
N SER A 24 -9.04 7.26 14.57
CA SER A 24 -8.39 5.98 14.21
C SER A 24 -8.78 5.51 12.81
N HIS A 25 -10.05 5.66 12.39
CA HIS A 25 -10.48 5.34 11.03
C HIS A 25 -9.71 6.16 9.98
N ARG A 26 -9.57 7.48 10.19
CA ARG A 26 -8.79 8.35 9.30
C ARG A 26 -7.31 7.94 9.24
N THR A 27 -6.70 7.67 10.39
CA THR A 27 -5.30 7.21 10.44
C THR A 27 -5.12 5.87 9.72
N ASN A 28 -6.05 4.93 9.92
CA ASN A 28 -6.03 3.65 9.23
C ASN A 28 -6.15 3.82 7.71
N ASP A 29 -7.01 4.73 7.23
CA ASP A 29 -7.13 5.02 5.80
C ASP A 29 -5.83 5.62 5.23
N ILE A 30 -5.20 6.55 5.94
CA ILE A 30 -3.91 7.13 5.53
C ILE A 30 -2.83 6.05 5.47
N MET A 31 -2.71 5.24 6.52
CA MET A 31 -1.74 4.13 6.57
C MET A 31 -2.01 3.10 5.47
N ARG A 32 -3.28 2.87 5.13
CA ARG A 32 -3.68 1.97 4.04
C ARG A 32 -3.21 2.52 2.69
N VAL A 33 -3.43 3.80 2.42
CA VAL A 33 -2.95 4.45 1.18
C VAL A 33 -1.43 4.39 1.10
N LEU A 34 -0.73 4.73 2.18
CA LEU A 34 0.74 4.69 2.23
C LEU A 34 1.27 3.27 2.02
N THR A 35 0.65 2.26 2.63
CA THR A 35 1.05 0.86 2.47
C THR A 35 0.85 0.37 1.04
N VAL A 36 -0.26 0.74 0.39
CA VAL A 36 -0.49 0.41 -1.02
C VAL A 36 0.54 1.07 -1.91
N LEU A 37 0.86 2.35 -1.68
CA LEU A 37 1.91 3.06 -2.41
C LEU A 37 3.27 2.36 -2.23
N THR A 38 3.67 2.08 -1.01
CA THR A 38 4.94 1.38 -0.71
C THR A 38 5.00 0.00 -1.35
N ALA A 39 3.91 -0.79 -1.30
CA ALA A 39 3.87 -2.12 -1.90
C ALA A 39 4.05 -2.09 -3.43
N VAL A 40 3.66 -0.99 -4.09
CA VAL A 40 3.90 -0.78 -5.52
C VAL A 40 5.32 -0.24 -5.78
N PHE A 41 5.80 0.72 -4.98
CA PHE A 41 7.10 1.35 -5.21
C PHE A 41 8.29 0.49 -4.81
N LEU A 42 8.21 -0.33 -3.77
CA LEU A 42 9.29 -1.19 -3.29
C LEU A 42 9.83 -2.14 -4.40
N PRO A 43 9.00 -2.93 -5.11
CA PRO A 43 9.47 -3.78 -6.20
C PRO A 43 9.98 -2.95 -7.39
N LEU A 44 9.31 -1.84 -7.75
CA LEU A 44 9.77 -0.95 -8.82
C LEU A 44 11.18 -0.40 -8.51
N ASN A 45 11.41 0.06 -7.28
CA ASN A 45 12.69 0.56 -6.81
C ASN A 45 13.76 -0.52 -6.78
N LEU A 46 13.42 -1.75 -6.38
CA LEU A 46 14.37 -2.88 -6.43
C LEU A 46 14.84 -3.12 -7.87
N ILE A 47 13.92 -3.12 -8.83
CA ILE A 47 14.27 -3.36 -10.22
C ILE A 47 15.05 -2.17 -10.79
N ALA A 48 14.63 -0.93 -10.51
CA ALA A 48 15.37 0.27 -10.89
C ALA A 48 16.77 0.33 -10.27
N GLY A 49 16.94 -0.13 -9.03
CA GLY A 49 18.22 -0.24 -8.35
C GLY A 49 19.13 -1.30 -8.99
N ILE A 50 18.61 -2.50 -9.26
CA ILE A 50 19.38 -3.58 -9.91
C ILE A 50 19.85 -3.13 -11.30
N PHE A 51 18.97 -2.58 -12.12
CA PHE A 51 19.33 -2.12 -13.46
C PHE A 51 20.19 -0.84 -13.43
N GLY A 52 19.88 0.12 -12.56
CA GLY A 52 20.66 1.35 -12.41
C GLY A 52 22.10 1.12 -11.91
N MET A 53 22.36 0.05 -11.17
CA MET A 53 23.70 -0.29 -10.67
C MET A 53 24.48 -1.26 -11.57
N ASN A 54 23.84 -2.01 -12.48
CA ASN A 54 24.48 -3.14 -13.20
C ASN A 54 24.22 -3.20 -14.72
N PHE A 55 23.94 -2.08 -15.39
CA PHE A 55 23.98 -2.05 -16.87
C PHE A 55 25.40 -2.30 -17.44
N GLU A 56 26.44 -2.06 -16.66
CA GLU A 56 27.85 -2.18 -17.07
C GLU A 56 28.46 -3.57 -16.82
N PHE A 57 27.93 -4.34 -15.85
CA PHE A 57 28.55 -5.60 -15.39
C PHE A 57 27.91 -6.88 -15.96
N ILE A 58 26.83 -6.78 -16.75
CA ILE A 58 26.18 -7.95 -17.38
C ILE A 58 26.49 -7.97 -18.89
N PRO A 59 27.52 -8.73 -19.35
CA PRO A 59 27.91 -8.79 -20.76
C PRO A 59 26.85 -9.40 -21.70
N LEU A 60 25.81 -10.07 -21.20
CA LEU A 60 24.69 -10.58 -22.01
C LEU A 60 23.73 -9.48 -22.51
N VAL A 61 23.83 -8.25 -21.99
CA VAL A 61 22.85 -7.14 -22.18
C VAL A 61 23.45 -6.00 -23.03
N HIS A 62 24.66 -6.18 -23.56
CA HIS A 62 25.37 -5.18 -24.38
C HIS A 62 24.82 -4.99 -25.81
N LYS A 63 23.90 -5.85 -26.26
CA LYS A 63 23.14 -5.61 -27.50
C LYS A 63 21.93 -4.75 -27.18
N ALA A 64 21.46 -3.96 -28.15
CA ALA A 64 20.28 -3.08 -28.04
C ALA A 64 19.03 -3.73 -27.39
N ASP A 65 18.95 -5.06 -27.42
CA ASP A 65 17.88 -5.88 -26.85
C ASP A 65 17.92 -5.99 -25.31
N GLY A 66 19.05 -5.71 -24.68
CA GLY A 66 19.21 -5.82 -23.23
C GLY A 66 18.37 -4.81 -22.44
N PHE A 67 18.23 -3.59 -22.97
CA PHE A 67 17.32 -2.57 -22.44
C PHE A 67 15.85 -3.01 -22.56
N TRP A 68 15.48 -3.64 -23.68
CA TRP A 68 14.12 -4.15 -23.89
C TRP A 68 13.79 -5.34 -22.99
N LEU A 69 14.75 -6.25 -22.76
CA LEU A 69 14.59 -7.38 -21.84
C LEU A 69 14.44 -6.90 -20.38
N ALA A 70 15.22 -5.90 -19.99
CA ALA A 70 15.11 -5.24 -18.69
C ALA A 70 13.71 -4.63 -18.50
N MET A 71 13.26 -3.86 -19.48
CA MET A 71 11.94 -3.24 -19.48
C MET A 71 10.80 -4.28 -19.46
N ALA A 72 10.94 -5.39 -20.19
CA ALA A 72 9.99 -6.49 -20.18
C ALA A 72 9.95 -7.18 -18.81
N SER A 73 11.09 -7.37 -18.14
CA SER A 73 11.14 -7.93 -16.78
C SER A 73 10.51 -6.99 -15.74
N MET A 74 10.76 -5.67 -15.84
CA MET A 74 10.10 -4.64 -15.03
C MET A 74 8.59 -4.69 -15.20
N ALA A 75 8.13 -4.69 -16.46
CA ALA A 75 6.72 -4.77 -16.79
C ALA A 75 6.09 -6.08 -16.31
N PHE A 76 6.78 -7.22 -16.45
CA PHE A 76 6.29 -8.51 -16.01
C PHE A 76 6.12 -8.58 -14.49
N VAL A 77 7.09 -8.08 -13.72
CA VAL A 77 6.99 -8.03 -12.25
C VAL A 77 5.94 -7.02 -11.80
N ALA A 78 5.87 -5.85 -12.43
CA ALA A 78 4.83 -4.84 -12.15
C ALA A 78 3.43 -5.39 -12.42
N VAL A 79 3.20 -5.99 -13.58
CA VAL A 79 1.92 -6.62 -13.96
C VAL A 79 1.62 -7.82 -13.07
N GLY A 80 2.62 -8.64 -12.74
CA GLY A 80 2.48 -9.78 -11.82
C GLY A 80 2.03 -9.34 -10.42
N LEU A 81 2.63 -8.28 -9.89
CA LEU A 81 2.26 -7.73 -8.58
C LEU A 81 0.90 -7.05 -8.60
N VAL A 82 0.58 -6.28 -9.64
CA VAL A 82 -0.76 -5.70 -9.84
C VAL A 82 -1.81 -6.80 -9.95
N LEU A 83 -1.58 -7.85 -10.74
CA LEU A 83 -2.48 -8.99 -10.88
C LEU A 83 -2.62 -9.78 -9.57
N VAL A 84 -1.55 -9.98 -8.81
CA VAL A 84 -1.61 -10.64 -7.50
C VAL A 84 -2.41 -9.78 -6.51
N PHE A 85 -2.19 -8.47 -6.46
CA PHE A 85 -2.97 -7.56 -5.62
C PHE A 85 -4.45 -7.51 -6.03
N TRP A 86 -4.74 -7.54 -7.33
CA TRP A 86 -6.09 -7.56 -7.87
C TRP A 86 -6.79 -8.90 -7.60
N ARG A 87 -6.10 -10.02 -7.84
CA ARG A 87 -6.60 -11.38 -7.60
C ARG A 87 -6.76 -11.70 -6.12
N LYS A 88 -5.85 -11.22 -5.26
CA LYS A 88 -5.99 -11.36 -3.81
C LYS A 88 -7.07 -10.45 -3.20
N ARG A 89 -7.75 -9.58 -3.96
CA ARG A 89 -8.88 -8.76 -3.48
C ARG A 89 -8.60 -8.05 -2.15
N TYR A 90 -7.37 -7.61 -1.88
CA TYR A 90 -7.07 -6.87 -0.64
C TYR A 90 -7.82 -5.52 -0.56
N LEU A 91 -8.34 -5.04 -1.70
CA LEU A 91 -9.23 -3.87 -1.77
C LEU A 91 -10.71 -4.22 -1.52
N THR A 92 -11.14 -5.46 -1.76
CA THR A 92 -12.58 -5.87 -1.70
C THR A 92 -12.97 -6.67 -0.47
N ARG A 93 -12.02 -7.13 0.36
CA ARG A 93 -12.34 -7.83 1.62
C ARG A 93 -12.52 -6.93 2.84
N THR A 94 -12.43 -5.61 2.69
CA THR A 94 -12.70 -4.61 3.74
C THR A 94 -13.99 -3.83 3.46
N ALA A 95 -14.99 -4.51 2.87
CA ALA A 95 -16.34 -3.98 2.65
C ALA A 95 -17.41 -4.89 3.26
N ARG A 96 -17.06 -5.62 4.33
CA ARG A 96 -18.00 -6.17 5.30
C ARG A 96 -17.43 -5.99 6.69
#